data_AF-A0A315VSL2-F1
#
_entry.id   AF-A0A315VSL2-F1
#
_cell.length_a   1.000
_cell.length_b   1.000
_cell.length_c   1.000
_cell.angle_alpha   90.00
_cell.angle_beta   90.00
_cell.angle_gamma   90.00
#
_symmetry.space_group_name_H-M   'P 1'
#
loop_
_entity.id
_entity.type
_entity.pdbx_description
1 polymer ?
#
loop_
_entity_poly.entity_id
_entity_poly.type
_entity_poly.pdbx_seq_one_letter_code
_entity_poly.pdbx_strand_id
1 'polypeptide(L)'
;MFDLDVRFSVLWDPVKFLSFVGADEVITEQREERDTAGPNRGQLSFCLYAMLAVVKRARWPADLEEARAGGFVVGCTPAGAPIYRNPCAAQFLAFLPNLLALIRTQNSLFMPENVVRLSETFSRAYDVMDGDKLVILGLPQPPLDIYDAPVHKSLLDRMQGFFNSFHILGNAGPALLQDFYTVESLAEGIIGSAFTSLDHVPDHRLRSMIHILRHQDLVISCPPEYHDSLLRPLLGPLFTYMLQRLNIKWQVINQRTSVNDKDEEEQVVYEDCAVTQEMLEEQLVRLLTREVLDLLNVSCISRKVPEPAANKEEIDEEDVVMESVQVASSPQPTEELSELGKCLMKHENVYMSLLTLSFTSLSWKDTTNCHRTASMVCWNLLRQVVAGNLLPEAVTWFYTSVLRALQVHGQHEACNTPLCNLAMLIYENLRPRYIELRAVMTQIPNISIEALDLYDQRLVDPNAQKVGEKKRRDQFKKLLAGTIGKALCQQFRKEVHIRNLPSLFKKPKPDKDILETEQLGLAALFSPENDAL
;
A
#
# COMPACT_ATOMS: atom_id res chain seq x y z
N MET A 1 -31.75 4.61 32.81
CA MET A 1 -31.14 3.27 32.74
C MET A 1 -31.88 2.49 31.67
N PHE A 2 -31.73 2.92 30.41
CA PHE A 2 -32.23 2.20 29.24
C PHE A 2 -31.20 1.13 28.90
N ASP A 3 -31.65 -0.10 28.68
CA ASP A 3 -30.88 -1.34 28.64
C ASP A 3 -29.54 -1.24 27.89
N LEU A 4 -28.44 -1.38 28.63
CA LEU A 4 -27.13 -1.67 28.05
C LEU A 4 -27.13 -3.04 27.35
N ASP A 5 -27.90 -4.02 27.86
CA ASP A 5 -27.97 -5.39 27.29
C ASP A 5 -28.60 -5.44 25.89
N VAL A 6 -29.59 -4.59 25.61
CA VAL A 6 -30.19 -4.51 24.28
C VAL A 6 -29.19 -3.95 23.26
N ARG A 7 -28.39 -2.94 23.65
CA ARG A 7 -27.34 -2.37 22.78
C ARG A 7 -26.20 -3.37 22.53
N PHE A 8 -25.83 -4.18 23.51
CA PHE A 8 -24.87 -5.25 23.29
C PHE A 8 -25.41 -6.27 22.28
N SER A 9 -26.68 -6.70 22.37
CA SER A 9 -27.21 -7.67 21.41
C SER A 9 -27.21 -7.18 19.95
N VAL A 10 -27.34 -5.87 19.72
CA VAL A 10 -27.34 -5.25 18.39
C VAL A 10 -25.96 -5.28 17.74
N LEU A 11 -24.87 -5.14 18.51
CA LEU A 11 -23.52 -5.12 17.95
C LEU A 11 -23.00 -6.52 17.58
N TRP A 12 -23.65 -7.57 18.07
CA TRP A 12 -23.19 -8.96 17.91
C TRP A 12 -23.97 -9.74 16.86
N ASP A 13 -25.19 -9.30 16.53
CA ASP A 13 -26.09 -9.97 15.60
C ASP A 13 -26.28 -9.10 14.34
N PRO A 14 -25.87 -9.58 13.14
CA PRO A 14 -25.98 -8.82 11.90
C PRO A 14 -27.42 -8.47 11.53
N VAL A 15 -28.40 -9.32 11.87
CA VAL A 15 -29.80 -9.09 11.52
C VAL A 15 -30.38 -7.96 12.40
N LYS A 16 -30.12 -8.02 13.71
CA LYS A 16 -30.52 -6.95 14.63
C LYS A 16 -29.81 -5.65 14.31
N PHE A 17 -28.55 -5.70 13.89
CA PHE A 17 -27.80 -4.53 13.45
C PHE A 17 -28.45 -3.86 12.23
N LEU A 18 -28.83 -4.62 11.20
CA LEU A 18 -29.51 -4.08 10.02
C LEU A 18 -30.81 -3.37 10.37
N SER A 19 -31.63 -3.99 11.23
CA SER A 19 -32.89 -3.38 11.71
C SER A 19 -32.67 -2.14 12.57
N PHE A 20 -31.60 -2.10 13.37
CA PHE A 20 -31.26 -0.96 14.21
C PHE A 20 -30.79 0.25 13.39
N VAL A 21 -30.06 -0.01 12.31
CA VAL A 21 -29.55 0.97 11.35
C VAL A 21 -30.63 1.38 10.33
N GLY A 22 -31.69 0.59 10.18
CA GLY A 22 -32.79 0.82 9.23
C GLY A 22 -32.36 0.55 7.78
N ALA A 23 -31.46 -0.41 7.57
CA ALA A 23 -31.01 -0.80 6.22
C ALA A 23 -31.96 -1.81 5.53
N ASP A 24 -32.90 -2.37 6.29
CA ASP A 24 -33.98 -3.26 5.89
C ASP A 24 -35.31 -2.53 5.60
N GLU A 25 -35.41 -1.24 5.93
CA GLU A 25 -36.61 -0.44 5.66
C GLU A 25 -36.63 0.11 4.22
N VAL A 26 -37.76 -0.05 3.53
CA VAL A 26 -38.05 0.62 2.25
C VAL A 26 -38.54 2.04 2.58
N ILE A 27 -37.78 3.06 2.18
CA ILE A 27 -38.17 4.46 2.39
C ILE A 27 -38.85 4.96 1.12
N THR A 28 -40.14 5.27 1.21
CA THR A 28 -40.92 5.94 0.16
C THR A 28 -40.91 7.46 0.40
N GLU A 29 -41.05 8.25 -0.66
CA GLU A 29 -40.99 9.74 -0.66
C GLU A 29 -41.92 10.40 0.37
N GLN A 30 -42.99 9.74 0.81
CA GLN A 30 -43.91 10.23 1.85
C GLN A 30 -43.39 10.05 3.30
N ARG A 31 -42.30 9.31 3.50
CA ARG A 31 -41.73 8.95 4.81
C ARG A 31 -40.41 9.66 5.11
N GLU A 32 -39.93 10.51 4.21
CA GLU A 32 -38.68 11.27 4.35
C GLU A 32 -38.60 12.10 5.65
N GLU A 33 -39.75 12.51 6.20
CA GLU A 33 -39.82 13.31 7.42
C GLU A 33 -39.59 12.53 8.74
N ARG A 34 -39.60 11.19 8.72
CA ARG A 34 -39.36 10.37 9.94
C ARG A 34 -38.40 9.21 9.67
N ASP A 35 -37.15 9.52 9.40
CA ASP A 35 -36.03 8.58 9.52
C ASP A 35 -35.85 8.19 11.00
N THR A 36 -36.63 7.22 11.47
CA THR A 36 -36.61 6.76 12.86
C THR A 36 -35.28 6.09 13.24
N ALA A 37 -34.54 5.57 12.25
CA ALA A 37 -33.22 4.96 12.44
C ALA A 37 -32.05 5.95 12.33
N GLY A 38 -32.27 7.15 11.79
CA GLY A 38 -31.27 8.23 11.70
C GLY A 38 -30.60 8.57 13.04
N PRO A 39 -31.35 8.79 14.13
CA PRO A 39 -30.79 9.02 15.46
C PRO A 39 -29.95 7.85 15.98
N ASN A 40 -30.33 6.60 15.66
CA ASN A 40 -29.57 5.40 16.06
C ASN A 40 -28.20 5.36 15.38
N ARG A 41 -28.17 5.61 14.05
CA ARG A 41 -26.91 5.75 13.29
C ARG A 41 -26.06 6.89 13.83
N GLY A 42 -26.67 8.05 14.11
CA GLY A 42 -26.01 9.21 14.68
C GLY A 42 -25.39 8.93 16.06
N GLN A 43 -26.10 8.24 16.94
CA GLN A 43 -25.58 7.83 18.25
C GLN A 43 -24.41 6.86 18.13
N LEU A 44 -24.49 5.86 17.25
CA LEU A 44 -23.39 4.92 17.03
C LEU A 44 -22.16 5.65 16.48
N SER A 45 -22.33 6.45 15.43
CA SER A 45 -21.26 7.28 14.88
C SER A 45 -20.66 8.21 15.93
N PHE A 46 -21.48 8.83 16.77
CA PHE A 46 -21.01 9.70 17.85
C PHE A 46 -20.13 8.93 18.84
N CYS A 47 -20.57 7.76 19.33
CA CYS A 47 -19.78 6.96 20.27
C CYS A 47 -18.41 6.60 19.67
N LEU A 48 -18.39 6.25 18.40
CA LEU A 48 -17.21 5.84 17.66
C LEU A 48 -16.25 6.99 17.40
N TYR A 49 -16.76 8.13 16.91
CA TYR A 49 -15.95 9.33 16.69
C TYR A 49 -15.46 9.97 17.99
N ALA A 50 -16.28 9.95 19.05
CA ALA A 50 -15.86 10.42 20.37
C ALA A 50 -14.70 9.57 20.89
N MET A 51 -14.82 8.23 20.83
CA MET A 51 -13.73 7.35 21.28
C MET A 51 -12.49 7.51 20.40
N LEU A 52 -12.65 7.60 19.07
CA LEU A 52 -11.56 7.89 18.14
C LEU A 52 -10.84 9.20 18.48
N ALA A 53 -11.59 10.27 18.77
CA ALA A 53 -11.04 11.58 19.11
C ALA A 53 -10.27 11.54 20.44
N VAL A 54 -10.81 10.84 21.45
CA VAL A 54 -10.14 10.64 22.74
C VAL A 54 -8.83 9.90 22.54
N VAL A 55 -8.82 8.77 21.81
CA VAL A 55 -7.61 7.99 21.54
C VAL A 55 -6.58 8.80 20.75
N LYS A 56 -7.01 9.58 19.73
CA LYS A 56 -6.09 10.39 18.92
C LYS A 56 -5.46 11.56 19.68
N ARG A 57 -6.20 12.17 20.61
CA ARG A 57 -5.80 13.43 21.28
C ARG A 57 -5.23 13.23 22.68
N ALA A 58 -5.59 12.16 23.38
CA ALA A 58 -5.05 11.87 24.70
C ALA A 58 -3.57 11.50 24.59
N ARG A 59 -2.69 12.36 25.11
CA ARG A 59 -1.24 12.20 25.12
C ARG A 59 -0.70 12.56 26.50
N TRP A 60 0.42 11.95 26.87
CA TRP A 60 1.22 12.36 28.02
C TRP A 60 2.08 13.59 27.67
N PRO A 61 2.59 14.33 28.67
CA PRO A 61 3.53 15.43 28.45
C PRO A 61 4.78 14.98 27.68
N ALA A 62 5.33 15.86 26.83
CA ALA A 62 6.54 15.57 26.06
C ALA A 62 7.81 15.59 26.94
N ASP A 63 7.80 16.37 28.02
CA ASP A 63 8.90 16.39 29.00
C ASP A 63 8.82 15.17 29.93
N LEU A 64 9.96 14.50 30.12
CA LEU A 64 10.13 13.32 30.95
C LEU A 64 9.89 13.62 32.43
N GLU A 65 10.35 14.77 32.91
CA GLU A 65 10.21 15.14 34.32
C GLU A 65 8.76 15.51 34.63
N GLU A 66 8.07 16.20 33.72
CA GLU A 66 6.62 16.45 33.83
C GLU A 66 5.80 15.16 33.76
N ALA A 67 6.16 14.25 32.86
CA ALA A 67 5.49 12.95 32.74
C ALA A 67 5.70 12.09 34.00
N ARG A 68 6.89 12.13 34.60
CA ARG A 68 7.18 11.46 35.88
C ARG A 68 6.43 12.10 37.04
N ALA A 69 6.44 13.44 37.14
CA ALA A 69 5.70 14.18 38.16
C ALA A 69 4.19 13.95 38.05
N GLY A 70 3.67 13.84 36.83
CA GLY A 70 2.27 13.53 36.54
C GLY A 70 1.89 12.05 36.67
N GLY A 71 2.82 11.16 37.04
CA GLY A 71 2.55 9.73 37.22
C GLY A 71 2.24 8.97 35.93
N PHE A 72 2.64 9.49 34.76
CA PHE A 72 2.45 8.84 33.46
C PHE A 72 3.50 7.76 33.18
N VAL A 73 4.65 7.80 33.85
CA VAL A 73 5.75 6.83 33.69
C VAL A 73 5.58 5.68 34.68
N VAL A 74 5.30 4.48 34.16
CA VAL A 74 5.03 3.27 34.97
C VAL A 74 6.28 2.42 35.18
N GLY A 75 7.28 2.53 34.30
CA GLY A 75 8.53 1.79 34.40
C GLY A 75 9.52 2.13 33.29
N CYS A 76 10.55 1.32 33.13
CA CYS A 76 11.48 1.40 32.00
C CYS A 76 11.60 0.02 31.31
N THR A 77 11.78 0.03 29.99
CA THR A 77 12.09 -1.17 29.21
C THR A 77 13.48 -1.70 29.56
N PRO A 78 13.84 -2.94 29.15
CA PRO A 78 15.19 -3.49 29.35
C PRO A 78 16.30 -2.64 28.71
N ALA A 79 15.96 -1.83 27.70
CA ALA A 79 16.84 -0.87 27.04
C ALA A 79 16.91 0.49 27.74
N GLY A 80 16.21 0.67 28.87
CA GLY A 80 16.19 1.91 29.65
C GLY A 80 15.19 2.97 29.16
N ALA A 81 14.36 2.67 28.17
CA ALA A 81 13.36 3.62 27.67
C ALA A 81 12.14 3.69 28.61
N PRO A 82 11.59 4.88 28.91
CA PRO A 82 10.44 5.03 29.79
C PRO A 82 9.17 4.41 29.18
N ILE A 83 8.42 3.72 30.01
CA ILE A 83 7.12 3.12 29.68
C ILE A 83 6.04 4.09 30.15
N TYR A 84 5.28 4.62 29.20
CA TYR A 84 4.17 5.52 29.46
C TYR A 84 2.85 4.78 29.54
N ARG A 85 1.93 5.31 30.35
CA ARG A 85 0.54 4.90 30.44
C ARG A 85 -0.37 6.01 29.96
N ASN A 86 -1.33 5.66 29.10
CA ASN A 86 -2.32 6.62 28.64
C ASN A 86 -3.52 6.66 29.59
N PRO A 87 -4.00 7.85 30.02
CA PRO A 87 -5.22 7.99 30.81
C PRO A 87 -6.45 7.34 30.16
N CYS A 88 -6.53 7.31 28.83
CA CYS A 88 -7.68 6.74 28.12
C CYS A 88 -7.62 5.20 28.00
N ALA A 89 -6.52 4.57 28.42
CA ALA A 89 -6.30 3.12 28.26
C ALA A 89 -7.43 2.29 28.89
N ALA A 90 -7.75 2.53 30.17
CA ALA A 90 -8.78 1.76 30.87
C ALA A 90 -10.16 1.86 30.19
N GLN A 91 -10.53 3.06 29.76
CA GLN A 91 -11.82 3.30 29.10
C GLN A 91 -11.86 2.68 27.69
N PHE A 92 -10.76 2.75 26.95
CA PHE A 92 -10.65 2.14 25.64
C PHE A 92 -10.67 0.61 25.72
N LEU A 93 -9.94 0.02 26.68
CA LEU A 93 -9.93 -1.43 26.89
C LEU A 93 -11.31 -1.97 27.27
N ALA A 94 -12.10 -1.22 28.06
CA ALA A 94 -13.50 -1.58 28.33
C ALA A 94 -14.40 -1.48 27.07
N PHE A 95 -14.06 -0.60 26.13
CA PHE A 95 -14.78 -0.43 24.86
C PHE A 95 -14.37 -1.45 23.79
N LEU A 96 -13.14 -1.97 23.84
CA LEU A 96 -12.52 -2.80 22.82
C LEU A 96 -13.33 -4.06 22.44
N PRO A 97 -13.90 -4.85 23.38
CA PRO A 97 -14.70 -6.03 23.02
C PRO A 97 -15.92 -5.68 22.13
N ASN A 98 -16.56 -4.54 22.39
CA ASN A 98 -17.71 -4.08 21.64
C ASN A 98 -17.33 -3.55 20.26
N LEU A 99 -16.16 -2.91 20.17
CA LEU A 99 -15.58 -2.51 18.89
C LEU A 99 -15.25 -3.73 18.02
N LEU A 100 -14.63 -4.76 18.61
CA LEU A 100 -14.33 -6.01 17.90
C LEU A 100 -15.61 -6.72 17.44
N ALA A 101 -16.63 -6.81 18.30
CA ALA A 101 -17.94 -7.36 17.92
C ALA A 101 -18.58 -6.59 16.75
N LEU A 102 -18.53 -5.25 16.78
CA LEU A 102 -19.04 -4.42 15.69
C LEU A 102 -18.27 -4.64 14.38
N ILE A 103 -16.94 -4.72 14.42
CA ILE A 103 -16.11 -5.03 13.24
C ILE A 103 -16.48 -6.40 12.67
N ARG A 104 -16.65 -7.42 13.53
CA ARG A 104 -17.06 -8.75 13.10
C ARG A 104 -18.43 -8.73 12.43
N THR A 105 -19.38 -8.04 13.03
CA THR A 105 -20.74 -7.89 12.49
C THR A 105 -20.69 -7.21 11.12
N GLN A 106 -19.92 -6.13 10.98
CA GLN A 106 -19.73 -5.42 9.70
C GLN A 106 -19.16 -6.32 8.60
N ASN A 107 -18.13 -7.09 8.91
CA ASN A 107 -17.58 -8.05 7.95
C ASN A 107 -18.63 -9.12 7.56
N SER A 108 -19.46 -9.54 8.52
CA SER A 108 -20.54 -10.51 8.29
C SER A 108 -21.68 -9.92 7.45
N LEU A 109 -21.88 -8.61 7.43
CA LEU A 109 -22.91 -7.97 6.59
C LEU A 109 -22.68 -8.18 5.10
N PHE A 110 -21.43 -8.37 4.67
CA PHE A 110 -21.09 -8.64 3.28
C PHE A 110 -21.41 -10.08 2.84
N MET A 111 -21.77 -10.98 3.76
CA MET A 111 -22.21 -12.32 3.39
C MET A 111 -23.49 -12.24 2.54
N PRO A 112 -23.61 -13.08 1.49
CA PRO A 112 -24.75 -13.01 0.56
C PRO A 112 -26.10 -13.12 1.26
N GLU A 113 -26.19 -13.92 2.33
CA GLU A 113 -27.40 -14.06 3.15
C GLU A 113 -27.85 -12.74 3.79
N ASN A 114 -26.90 -11.88 4.20
CA ASN A 114 -27.18 -10.60 4.83
C ASN A 114 -27.38 -9.48 3.79
N VAL A 115 -26.70 -9.55 2.65
CA VAL A 115 -26.89 -8.61 1.54
C VAL A 115 -28.32 -8.68 0.99
N VAL A 116 -28.89 -9.89 0.88
CA VAL A 116 -30.29 -10.09 0.43
C VAL A 116 -31.32 -9.48 1.39
N ARG A 117 -30.95 -9.22 2.66
CA ARG A 117 -31.83 -8.60 3.66
C ARG A 117 -31.90 -7.07 3.54
N LEU A 118 -31.08 -6.47 2.68
CA LEU A 118 -31.15 -5.03 2.42
C LEU A 118 -32.45 -4.68 1.68
N SER A 119 -33.00 -3.51 1.97
CA SER A 119 -34.13 -2.99 1.22
C SER A 119 -33.72 -2.59 -0.20
N GLU A 120 -34.68 -2.49 -1.11
CA GLU A 120 -34.45 -2.02 -2.48
C GLU A 120 -33.76 -0.65 -2.52
N THR A 121 -34.14 0.24 -1.59
CA THR A 121 -33.55 1.58 -1.39
C THR A 121 -32.08 1.54 -0.99
N PHE A 122 -31.65 0.53 -0.22
CA PHE A 122 -30.29 0.41 0.30
C PHE A 122 -29.48 -0.73 -0.34
N SER A 123 -29.97 -1.30 -1.44
CA SER A 123 -29.29 -2.35 -2.20
C SER A 123 -27.85 -2.00 -2.60
N ARG A 124 -27.57 -0.70 -2.82
CA ARG A 124 -26.26 -0.14 -3.17
C ARG A 124 -25.49 0.46 -1.99
N ALA A 125 -25.93 0.24 -0.75
CA ALA A 125 -25.31 0.85 0.44
C ALA A 125 -23.87 0.39 0.71
N TYR A 126 -23.47 -0.75 0.13
CA TYR A 126 -22.11 -1.30 0.22
C TYR A 126 -21.22 -0.98 -0.97
N ASP A 127 -21.75 -0.33 -2.00
CA ASP A 127 -20.98 0.10 -3.16
C ASP A 127 -20.01 1.23 -2.82
N VAL A 128 -19.00 1.40 -3.68
CA VAL A 128 -18.14 2.58 -3.66
C VAL A 128 -18.99 3.83 -3.92
N MET A 129 -18.81 4.88 -3.12
CA MET A 129 -19.51 6.16 -3.33
C MET A 129 -19.15 6.73 -4.70
N ASP A 130 -20.10 7.34 -5.40
CA ASP A 130 -19.89 7.79 -6.77
C ASP A 130 -18.78 8.85 -6.87
N GLY A 131 -18.64 9.72 -5.86
CA GLY A 131 -17.50 10.64 -5.75
C GLY A 131 -16.15 9.94 -5.63
N ASP A 132 -16.08 8.83 -4.89
CA ASP A 132 -14.86 8.03 -4.74
C ASP A 132 -14.53 7.27 -6.04
N LYS A 133 -15.54 6.82 -6.80
CA LYS A 133 -15.33 6.18 -8.11
C LYS A 133 -14.63 7.13 -9.07
N LEU A 134 -15.06 8.40 -9.14
CA LEU A 134 -14.43 9.41 -9.99
C LEU A 134 -12.96 9.63 -9.58
N VAL A 135 -12.68 9.69 -8.27
CA VAL A 135 -11.30 9.84 -7.75
C VAL A 135 -10.44 8.63 -8.11
N ILE A 136 -10.97 7.41 -7.97
CA ILE A 136 -10.25 6.18 -8.29
C ILE A 136 -9.95 6.08 -9.80
N LEU A 137 -10.88 6.53 -10.64
CA LEU A 137 -10.72 6.57 -12.10
C LEU A 137 -9.88 7.77 -12.59
N GLY A 138 -9.52 8.70 -11.70
CA GLY A 138 -8.79 9.92 -12.07
C GLY A 138 -9.61 10.92 -12.89
N LEU A 139 -10.94 10.82 -12.83
CA LEU A 139 -11.86 11.71 -13.53
C LEU A 139 -12.08 12.99 -12.70
N PRO A 140 -12.21 14.16 -13.36
CA PRO A 140 -12.48 15.40 -12.65
C PRO A 140 -13.82 15.31 -11.94
N GLN A 141 -13.86 15.74 -10.68
CA GLN A 141 -15.13 15.86 -9.97
C GLN A 141 -15.94 17.02 -10.53
N PRO A 142 -17.28 16.90 -10.59
CA PRO A 142 -18.13 18.02 -10.98
C PRO A 142 -17.88 19.17 -10.00
N PRO A 143 -17.61 20.40 -10.50
CA PRO A 143 -17.45 21.55 -9.63
C PRO A 143 -18.77 21.77 -8.88
N LEU A 144 -18.75 21.56 -7.56
CA LEU A 144 -19.85 21.90 -6.69
C LEU A 144 -19.74 23.39 -6.37
N ASP A 145 -20.75 24.16 -6.78
CA ASP A 145 -20.87 25.54 -6.33
C ASP A 145 -21.21 25.54 -4.83
N ILE A 146 -20.36 26.17 -4.01
CA ILE A 146 -20.44 26.10 -2.53
C ILE A 146 -21.79 26.65 -2.02
N TYR A 147 -22.46 27.46 -2.84
CA TYR A 147 -23.75 28.07 -2.54
C TYR A 147 -24.97 27.19 -2.91
N ASP A 148 -24.82 26.22 -3.83
CA ASP A 148 -25.91 25.36 -4.33
C ASP A 148 -25.75 23.87 -3.96
N ALA A 149 -24.67 23.48 -3.27
CA ALA A 149 -24.52 22.13 -2.78
C ALA A 149 -25.61 21.82 -1.73
N PRO A 150 -26.56 20.89 -1.98
CA PRO A 150 -27.53 20.53 -0.96
C PRO A 150 -26.75 20.00 0.25
N VAL A 151 -26.94 20.63 1.42
CA VAL A 151 -26.45 20.16 2.72
C VAL A 151 -26.89 18.71 2.98
N HIS A 152 -27.95 18.29 2.30
CA HIS A 152 -28.50 16.96 2.29
C HIS A 152 -27.99 16.14 1.10
N LYS A 153 -26.87 15.44 1.33
CA LYS A 153 -26.54 14.24 0.55
C LYS A 153 -27.72 13.26 0.57
N SER A 154 -27.88 12.47 -0.49
CA SER A 154 -28.97 11.48 -0.60
C SER A 154 -28.97 10.52 0.61
N LEU A 155 -30.12 9.95 0.95
CA LEU A 155 -30.22 8.98 2.06
C LEU A 155 -29.26 7.80 1.86
N LEU A 156 -29.04 7.39 0.61
CA LEU A 156 -28.08 6.37 0.23
C LEU A 156 -26.63 6.81 0.51
N ASP A 157 -26.24 8.03 0.13
CA ASP A 157 -24.88 8.55 0.40
C ASP A 157 -24.59 8.66 1.90
N ARG A 158 -25.61 9.02 2.70
CA ARG A 158 -25.48 9.05 4.17
C ARG A 158 -25.26 7.66 4.74
N MET A 159 -25.96 6.67 4.19
CA MET A 159 -25.81 5.27 4.59
C MET A 159 -24.43 4.72 4.17
N GLN A 160 -23.98 4.98 2.95
CA GLN A 160 -22.65 4.61 2.45
C GLN A 160 -21.55 5.25 3.31
N GLY A 161 -21.67 6.55 3.61
CA GLY A 161 -20.78 7.28 4.49
C GLY A 161 -20.74 6.71 5.91
N PHE A 162 -21.90 6.32 6.47
CA PHE A 162 -21.99 5.66 7.76
C PHE A 162 -21.20 4.35 7.76
N PHE A 163 -21.48 3.44 6.82
CA PHE A 163 -20.75 2.17 6.72
C PHE A 163 -19.24 2.37 6.53
N ASN A 164 -18.79 3.47 5.90
CA ASN A 164 -17.37 3.83 5.71
C ASN A 164 -16.64 4.34 6.96
N SER A 165 -17.33 4.67 8.05
CA SER A 165 -16.76 5.49 9.15
C SER A 165 -16.02 4.74 10.29
N PHE A 166 -15.93 3.41 10.25
CA PHE A 166 -15.48 2.62 11.40
C PHE A 166 -13.96 2.34 11.39
N HIS A 167 -13.14 3.34 11.73
CA HIS A 167 -11.67 3.25 11.66
C HIS A 167 -10.98 3.58 12.99
N ILE A 168 -11.40 2.89 14.06
CA ILE A 168 -10.98 3.23 15.44
C ILE A 168 -9.77 2.43 15.91
N LEU A 169 -9.69 1.15 15.52
CA LEU A 169 -8.75 0.20 16.10
C LEU A 169 -7.29 0.63 15.95
N GLY A 170 -7.00 1.40 14.92
CA GLY A 170 -5.66 1.84 14.65
C GLY A 170 -4.97 2.78 15.57
N ASN A 171 -5.66 3.86 15.89
CA ASN A 171 -5.03 4.92 16.65
C ASN A 171 -4.73 4.45 18.08
N ALA A 172 -5.28 3.29 18.48
CA ALA A 172 -5.02 2.64 19.75
C ALA A 172 -3.57 2.17 19.90
N GLY A 173 -2.91 1.71 18.83
CA GLY A 173 -1.53 1.21 18.88
C GLY A 173 -0.54 2.26 19.42
N PRO A 174 -0.33 3.39 18.73
CA PRO A 174 0.59 4.43 19.18
C PRO A 174 0.09 5.19 20.42
N ALA A 175 -1.22 5.27 20.65
CA ALA A 175 -1.77 5.97 21.80
C ALA A 175 -1.63 5.19 23.11
N LEU A 176 -1.80 3.87 23.09
CA LEU A 176 -1.85 3.03 24.29
C LEU A 176 -0.59 2.19 24.50
N LEU A 177 0.22 1.98 23.45
CA LEU A 177 1.47 1.23 23.48
C LEU A 177 1.30 -0.11 24.22
N GLN A 178 2.03 -0.33 25.31
CA GLN A 178 2.05 -1.60 26.04
C GLN A 178 0.68 -1.98 26.63
N ASP A 179 -0.14 -1.02 27.04
CA ASP A 179 -1.48 -1.32 27.59
C ASP A 179 -2.39 -1.98 26.56
N PHE A 180 -2.16 -1.74 25.27
CA PHE A 180 -2.89 -2.39 24.18
C PHE A 180 -2.24 -3.72 23.79
N TYR A 181 -0.92 -3.77 23.65
CA TYR A 181 -0.21 -4.98 23.22
C TYR A 181 -0.18 -6.10 24.27
N THR A 182 -0.42 -5.78 25.54
CA THR A 182 -0.50 -6.77 26.65
C THR A 182 -1.88 -7.40 26.82
N VAL A 183 -2.88 -6.98 26.05
CA VAL A 183 -4.23 -7.56 26.12
C VAL A 183 -4.19 -9.05 25.77
N GLU A 184 -4.69 -9.88 26.69
CA GLU A 184 -4.76 -11.33 26.50
C GLU A 184 -5.56 -11.67 25.23
N SER A 185 -5.00 -12.58 24.43
CA SER A 185 -5.63 -13.09 23.19
C SER A 185 -6.03 -12.00 22.19
N LEU A 186 -5.35 -10.84 22.18
CA LEU A 186 -5.60 -9.75 21.22
C LEU A 186 -5.49 -10.22 19.77
N ALA A 187 -4.49 -11.06 19.46
CA ALA A 187 -4.32 -11.64 18.13
C ALA A 187 -5.56 -12.42 17.71
N GLU A 188 -6.06 -13.32 18.57
CA GLU A 188 -7.25 -14.12 18.31
C GLU A 188 -8.51 -13.25 18.20
N GLY A 189 -8.65 -12.22 19.05
CA GLY A 189 -9.76 -11.28 19.00
C GLY A 189 -9.79 -10.47 17.71
N ILE A 190 -8.63 -10.03 17.21
CA ILE A 190 -8.52 -9.33 15.92
C ILE A 190 -8.80 -10.30 14.77
N ILE A 191 -8.22 -11.50 14.77
CA ILE A 191 -8.46 -12.51 13.72
C ILE A 191 -9.94 -12.89 13.66
N GLY A 192 -10.52 -13.23 14.82
CA GLY A 192 -11.93 -13.61 14.97
C GLY A 192 -12.93 -12.47 14.74
N SER A 193 -12.47 -11.25 14.46
CA SER A 193 -13.33 -10.10 14.17
C SER A 193 -13.03 -9.48 12.81
N ALA A 194 -11.80 -8.99 12.62
CA ALA A 194 -11.37 -8.30 11.41
C ALA A 194 -11.15 -9.26 10.22
N PHE A 195 -10.79 -10.52 10.46
CA PHE A 195 -10.54 -11.51 9.39
C PHE A 195 -11.69 -12.50 9.20
N THR A 196 -12.87 -12.21 9.75
CA THR A 196 -14.08 -13.01 9.49
C THR A 196 -14.63 -12.70 8.11
N SER A 197 -15.02 -13.72 7.35
CA SER A 197 -15.71 -13.60 6.06
C SER A 197 -15.00 -12.75 4.99
N LEU A 198 -13.65 -12.74 4.98
CA LEU A 198 -12.85 -11.91 4.06
C LEU A 198 -13.19 -12.13 2.58
N ASP A 199 -13.61 -13.34 2.20
CA ASP A 199 -13.98 -13.69 0.81
C ASP A 199 -15.09 -12.83 0.23
N HIS A 200 -16.02 -12.38 1.08
CA HIS A 200 -17.16 -11.59 0.65
C HIS A 200 -16.91 -10.08 0.78
N VAL A 201 -15.88 -9.65 1.52
CA VAL A 201 -15.55 -8.24 1.71
C VAL A 201 -15.00 -7.66 0.41
N PRO A 202 -15.51 -6.52 -0.10
CA PRO A 202 -15.04 -5.93 -1.36
C PRO A 202 -13.65 -5.28 -1.24
N ASP A 203 -12.96 -5.16 -2.39
CA ASP A 203 -11.55 -4.74 -2.45
C ASP A 203 -11.31 -3.33 -1.88
N HIS A 204 -12.26 -2.41 -2.03
CA HIS A 204 -12.15 -1.05 -1.47
C HIS A 204 -12.17 -1.02 0.07
N ARG A 205 -12.92 -1.92 0.71
CA ARG A 205 -12.96 -2.06 2.18
C ARG A 205 -11.74 -2.77 2.70
N LEU A 206 -11.32 -3.82 1.99
CA LEU A 206 -10.11 -4.55 2.30
C LEU A 206 -8.88 -3.64 2.21
N ARG A 207 -8.85 -2.77 1.20
CA ARG A 207 -7.84 -1.71 1.07
C ARG A 207 -7.83 -0.81 2.31
N SER A 208 -8.97 -0.27 2.73
CA SER A 208 -9.03 0.57 3.94
C SER A 208 -8.58 -0.20 5.18
N MET A 209 -8.96 -1.46 5.35
CA MET A 209 -8.53 -2.30 6.47
C MET A 209 -7.01 -2.53 6.49
N ILE A 210 -6.39 -2.81 5.34
CA ILE A 210 -4.94 -3.00 5.23
C ILE A 210 -4.20 -1.68 5.44
N HIS A 211 -4.72 -0.59 4.86
CA HIS A 211 -4.19 0.75 5.06
C HIS A 211 -4.19 1.12 6.55
N ILE A 212 -5.25 0.75 7.27
CA ILE A 212 -5.39 0.87 8.71
C ILE A 212 -4.28 0.07 9.43
N LEU A 213 -4.15 -1.23 9.16
CA LEU A 213 -3.07 -2.04 9.74
C LEU A 213 -1.65 -1.49 9.46
N ARG A 214 -1.46 -0.86 8.29
CA ARG A 214 -0.19 -0.26 7.85
C ARG A 214 0.10 1.11 8.48
N HIS A 215 -0.77 2.10 8.25
CA HIS A 215 -0.56 3.50 8.62
C HIS A 215 -0.77 3.78 10.11
N GLN A 216 -1.46 2.88 10.83
CA GLN A 216 -1.82 3.13 12.21
C GLN A 216 -0.75 2.68 13.21
N ASP A 217 0.47 2.51 12.74
CA ASP A 217 1.60 2.08 13.53
C ASP A 217 1.34 0.83 14.38
N LEU A 218 0.35 -0.02 14.07
CA LEU A 218 0.21 -1.29 14.78
C LEU A 218 1.44 -2.16 14.53
N VAL A 219 1.96 -2.12 13.31
CA VAL A 219 3.20 -2.82 12.93
C VAL A 219 4.43 -1.99 13.29
N ILE A 220 4.39 -0.67 13.04
CA ILE A 220 5.55 0.24 13.24
C ILE A 220 5.81 0.54 14.72
N SER A 221 4.76 0.80 15.50
CA SER A 221 4.83 1.07 16.96
C SER A 221 4.75 -0.20 17.81
N CYS A 222 4.77 -1.40 17.22
CA CYS A 222 4.82 -2.63 18.00
C CYS A 222 6.22 -2.82 18.60
N PRO A 223 6.35 -2.92 19.93
CA PRO A 223 7.61 -3.28 20.55
C PRO A 223 8.10 -4.67 20.08
N PRO A 224 9.41 -4.90 19.96
CA PRO A 224 9.96 -6.16 19.44
C PRO A 224 9.55 -7.38 20.27
N GLU A 225 9.23 -7.21 21.55
CA GLU A 225 8.78 -8.28 22.44
C GLU A 225 7.45 -8.92 21.99
N TYR A 226 6.59 -8.18 21.28
CA TYR A 226 5.27 -8.63 20.87
C TYR A 226 5.19 -9.05 19.39
N HIS A 227 6.32 -9.04 18.67
CA HIS A 227 6.35 -9.39 17.24
C HIS A 227 5.96 -10.86 16.99
N ASP A 228 6.44 -11.79 17.82
CA ASP A 228 6.17 -13.23 17.65
C ASP A 228 4.79 -13.66 18.17
N SER A 229 4.28 -12.97 19.20
CA SER A 229 3.01 -13.27 19.85
C SER A 229 1.80 -12.63 19.15
N LEU A 230 1.93 -11.41 18.64
CA LEU A 230 0.82 -10.67 18.01
C LEU A 230 0.97 -10.56 16.49
N LEU A 231 2.09 -10.03 16.00
CA LEU A 231 2.21 -9.69 14.58
C LEU A 231 2.34 -10.92 13.69
N ARG A 232 3.07 -11.95 14.11
CA ARG A 232 3.19 -13.21 13.35
C ARG A 232 1.84 -13.89 13.08
N PRO A 233 0.99 -14.21 14.08
CA PRO A 233 -0.29 -14.86 13.82
C PRO A 233 -1.27 -13.98 13.04
N LEU A 234 -1.08 -12.65 13.02
CA LEU A 234 -1.88 -11.75 12.20
C LEU A 234 -1.40 -11.68 10.74
N LEU A 235 -0.11 -11.40 10.54
CA LEU A 235 0.44 -11.11 9.22
C LEU A 235 0.60 -12.36 8.35
N GLY A 236 0.96 -13.51 8.93
CA GLY A 236 1.17 -14.76 8.18
C GLY A 236 -0.08 -15.21 7.40
N PRO A 237 -1.23 -15.43 8.08
CA PRO A 237 -2.48 -15.75 7.42
C PRO A 237 -2.96 -14.64 6.47
N LEU A 238 -2.81 -13.37 6.86
CA LEU A 238 -3.20 -12.23 6.01
C LEU A 238 -2.43 -12.23 4.69
N PHE A 239 -1.10 -12.34 4.70
CA PHE A 239 -0.32 -12.35 3.46
C PHE A 239 -0.62 -13.58 2.59
N THR A 240 -0.83 -14.74 3.21
CA THR A 240 -1.20 -15.97 2.50
C THR A 240 -2.55 -15.82 1.80
N TYR A 241 -3.54 -15.27 2.51
CA TYR A 241 -4.86 -14.97 1.97
C TYR A 241 -4.79 -13.94 0.83
N MET A 242 -4.10 -12.83 1.06
CA MET A 242 -3.95 -11.77 0.06
C MET A 242 -3.23 -12.26 -1.20
N LEU A 243 -2.24 -13.14 -1.05
CA LEU A 243 -1.58 -13.79 -2.19
C LEU A 243 -2.57 -14.57 -3.06
N GLN A 244 -3.40 -15.44 -2.44
CA GLN A 244 -4.38 -16.23 -3.17
C GLN A 244 -5.42 -15.35 -3.88
N ARG A 245 -6.00 -14.39 -3.14
CA ARG A 245 -7.01 -13.48 -3.67
C ARG A 245 -6.48 -12.62 -4.82
N LEU A 246 -5.31 -11.99 -4.65
CA LEU A 246 -4.70 -11.16 -5.67
C LEU A 246 -4.33 -11.97 -6.91
N ASN A 247 -3.83 -13.21 -6.75
CA ASN A 247 -3.52 -14.07 -7.88
C ASN A 247 -4.75 -14.37 -8.74
N ILE A 248 -5.89 -14.71 -8.12
CA ILE A 248 -7.13 -14.98 -8.84
C ILE A 248 -7.59 -13.71 -9.57
N LYS A 249 -7.61 -12.55 -8.88
CA LYS A 249 -8.02 -11.27 -9.47
C LYS A 249 -7.13 -10.85 -10.65
N TRP A 250 -5.81 -10.97 -10.51
CA TRP A 250 -4.86 -10.65 -11.57
C TRP A 250 -4.91 -11.65 -12.74
N GLN A 251 -5.22 -12.92 -12.48
CA GLN A 251 -5.47 -13.88 -13.55
C GLN A 251 -6.68 -13.48 -14.40
N VAL A 252 -7.79 -13.05 -13.76
CA VAL A 252 -8.99 -12.56 -14.45
C VAL A 252 -8.65 -11.31 -15.28
N ILE A 253 -7.95 -10.32 -14.71
CA ILE A 253 -7.52 -9.11 -15.44
C ILE A 253 -6.65 -9.47 -16.64
N ASN A 254 -5.67 -10.38 -16.47
CA ASN A 254 -4.77 -10.77 -17.53
C ASN A 254 -5.47 -11.54 -18.66
N GLN A 255 -6.46 -12.39 -18.33
CA GLN A 255 -7.28 -13.09 -19.32
C GLN A 255 -8.14 -12.11 -20.12
N ARG A 256 -8.78 -11.12 -19.46
CA ARG A 256 -9.59 -10.09 -20.13
C ARG A 256 -8.78 -9.30 -21.16
N THR A 257 -7.56 -8.86 -20.81
CA THR A 257 -6.71 -8.13 -21.78
C THR A 257 -6.39 -8.98 -23.02
N SER A 258 -6.24 -10.30 -22.88
CA SER A 258 -5.90 -11.18 -24.01
C SER A 258 -7.08 -11.47 -24.97
N VAL A 259 -8.31 -11.23 -24.51
CA VAL A 259 -9.54 -11.43 -25.28
C VAL A 259 -9.91 -10.14 -26.02
N ASN A 260 -9.80 -8.98 -25.35
CA ASN A 260 -10.07 -7.67 -25.97
C ASN A 260 -9.10 -7.32 -27.11
N ASP A 261 -7.90 -7.92 -27.15
CA ASP A 261 -6.95 -7.76 -28.27
C ASP A 261 -7.46 -8.40 -29.60
N LYS A 262 -8.59 -9.11 -29.61
CA LYS A 262 -9.09 -9.86 -30.79
C LYS A 262 -10.40 -9.36 -31.40
N ASP A 263 -11.22 -8.61 -30.65
CA ASP A 263 -12.57 -8.24 -31.06
C ASP A 263 -12.78 -6.72 -30.84
N GLU A 264 -12.26 -5.88 -31.75
CA GLU A 264 -12.38 -4.40 -31.70
C GLU A 264 -13.52 -3.83 -32.58
N GLU A 265 -14.42 -4.64 -33.13
CA GLU A 265 -15.48 -4.13 -34.02
C GLU A 265 -16.89 -4.48 -33.50
N GLU A 266 -17.60 -3.43 -33.03
CA GLU A 266 -19.07 -3.30 -32.85
C GLU A 266 -19.70 -3.48 -31.45
N GLN A 267 -19.64 -2.50 -30.52
CA GLN A 267 -20.71 -2.31 -29.49
C GLN A 267 -20.79 -0.95 -28.71
N VAL A 268 -20.71 0.18 -29.41
CA VAL A 268 -20.46 1.56 -28.89
C VAL A 268 -21.50 2.20 -27.94
N VAL A 269 -22.54 1.54 -27.41
CA VAL A 269 -23.53 2.24 -26.52
C VAL A 269 -23.84 1.54 -25.19
N TYR A 270 -23.72 0.21 -25.11
CA TYR A 270 -23.78 -0.52 -23.83
C TYR A 270 -22.39 -0.70 -23.19
N GLU A 271 -21.31 -0.47 -23.94
CA GLU A 271 -19.92 -0.63 -23.49
C GLU A 271 -19.51 0.41 -22.44
N ASP A 272 -19.90 1.68 -22.53
CA ASP A 272 -19.34 2.73 -21.66
C ASP A 272 -19.54 2.46 -20.15
N CYS A 273 -20.71 1.93 -19.75
CA CYS A 273 -21.00 1.59 -18.35
C CYS A 273 -20.29 0.31 -17.89
N ALA A 274 -20.16 -0.68 -18.79
CA ALA A 274 -19.44 -1.92 -18.50
C ALA A 274 -17.92 -1.69 -18.43
N VAL A 275 -17.36 -0.95 -19.39
CA VAL A 275 -15.94 -0.59 -19.47
C VAL A 275 -15.53 0.25 -18.27
N THR A 276 -16.33 1.23 -17.85
CA THR A 276 -16.02 2.03 -16.65
C THR A 276 -16.05 1.21 -15.37
N GLN A 277 -16.97 0.25 -15.25
CA GLN A 277 -17.01 -0.68 -14.12
C GLN A 277 -15.83 -1.65 -14.11
N GLU A 278 -15.45 -2.21 -15.25
CA GLU A 278 -14.27 -3.09 -15.37
C GLU A 278 -12.97 -2.34 -15.06
N MET A 279 -12.83 -1.11 -15.57
CA MET A 279 -11.71 -0.23 -15.25
C MET A 279 -11.66 0.09 -13.75
N LEU A 280 -12.82 0.34 -13.12
CA LEU A 280 -12.90 0.58 -11.68
C LEU A 280 -12.43 -0.64 -10.88
N GLU A 281 -12.89 -1.84 -11.23
CA GLU A 281 -12.45 -3.09 -10.60
C GLU A 281 -10.94 -3.30 -10.75
N GLU A 282 -10.40 -3.05 -11.93
CA GLU A 282 -8.97 -3.17 -12.21
C GLU A 282 -8.15 -2.16 -11.37
N GLN A 283 -8.60 -0.90 -11.28
CA GLN A 283 -7.94 0.10 -10.44
C GLN A 283 -8.04 -0.24 -8.95
N LEU A 284 -9.16 -0.77 -8.47
CA LEU A 284 -9.30 -1.24 -7.10
C LEU A 284 -8.31 -2.37 -6.79
N VAL A 285 -8.13 -3.32 -7.70
CA VAL A 285 -7.14 -4.39 -7.55
C VAL A 285 -5.72 -3.81 -7.51
N ARG A 286 -5.37 -2.85 -8.38
CA ARG A 286 -4.07 -2.16 -8.34
C ARG A 286 -3.83 -1.46 -7.00
N LEU A 287 -4.81 -0.69 -6.52
CA LEU A 287 -4.72 0.03 -5.25
C LEU A 287 -4.57 -0.92 -4.06
N LEU A 288 -5.35 -2.01 -4.04
CA LEU A 288 -5.24 -3.06 -3.03
C LEU A 288 -3.86 -3.73 -3.05
N THR A 289 -3.37 -4.05 -4.24
CA THR A 289 -2.04 -4.63 -4.45
C THR A 289 -0.94 -3.74 -3.87
N ARG A 290 -1.01 -2.42 -4.12
CA ARG A 290 -0.07 -1.44 -3.59
C ARG A 290 -0.10 -1.37 -2.06
N GLU A 291 -1.29 -1.37 -1.45
CA GLU A 291 -1.40 -1.36 0.02
C GLU A 291 -0.81 -2.62 0.66
N VAL A 292 -1.02 -3.81 0.07
CA VAL A 292 -0.44 -5.07 0.56
C VAL A 292 1.09 -5.04 0.51
N LEU A 293 1.66 -4.57 -0.59
CA LEU A 293 3.12 -4.53 -0.75
C LEU A 293 3.76 -3.41 0.05
N ASP A 294 3.04 -2.30 0.26
CA ASP A 294 3.45 -1.28 1.19
C ASP A 294 3.46 -1.80 2.63
N LEU A 295 2.46 -2.58 3.03
CA LEU A 295 2.44 -3.26 4.33
C LEU A 295 3.63 -4.23 4.45
N LEU A 296 3.91 -5.01 3.42
CA LEU A 296 5.07 -5.92 3.38
C LEU A 296 6.39 -5.15 3.51
N ASN A 297 6.54 -4.04 2.78
CA ASN A 297 7.74 -3.19 2.80
C ASN A 297 7.97 -2.63 4.21
N VAL A 298 6.95 -2.03 4.83
CA VAL A 298 7.02 -1.51 6.20
C VAL A 298 7.31 -2.62 7.21
N SER A 299 6.74 -3.82 7.01
CA SER A 299 6.92 -4.94 7.94
C SER A 299 8.33 -5.51 7.88
N CYS A 300 8.94 -5.60 6.68
CA CYS A 300 10.17 -6.37 6.46
C CYS A 300 11.42 -5.52 6.22
N ILE A 301 11.30 -4.28 5.77
CA ILE A 301 12.43 -3.45 5.32
C ILE A 301 12.62 -2.30 6.29
N SER A 302 13.83 -2.19 6.84
CA SER A 302 14.19 -1.03 7.65
C SER A 302 14.42 0.17 6.74
N ARG A 303 13.52 1.15 6.82
CA ARG A 303 13.84 2.50 6.33
C ARG A 303 14.69 3.17 7.40
N LYS A 304 15.94 3.49 7.08
CA LYS A 304 16.67 4.50 7.88
C LYS A 304 15.90 5.81 7.69
N VAL A 305 15.04 6.14 8.65
CA VAL A 305 14.46 7.47 8.77
C VAL A 305 15.66 8.40 8.96
N PRO A 306 15.89 9.40 8.09
CA PRO A 306 16.79 10.48 8.43
C PRO A 306 16.24 11.07 9.74
N GLU A 307 17.02 11.00 10.82
CA GLU A 307 16.63 11.64 12.08
C GLU A 307 16.15 13.06 11.77
N PRO A 308 15.00 13.50 12.31
CA PRO A 308 14.63 14.90 12.19
C PRO A 308 15.73 15.67 12.92
N ALA A 309 16.54 16.40 12.14
CA ALA A 309 17.59 17.25 12.67
C ALA A 309 16.95 18.21 13.68
N ALA A 310 17.11 17.89 14.97
CA ALA A 310 16.82 18.82 16.03
C ALA A 310 17.77 20.01 15.85
N ASN A 311 17.18 21.18 15.64
CA ASN A 311 17.80 22.51 15.75
C ASN A 311 19.09 22.72 14.95
N LYS A 312 18.95 23.12 13.69
CA LYS A 312 19.85 24.15 13.13
C LYS A 312 19.01 25.22 12.45
N GLU A 313 19.14 26.42 13.01
CA GLU A 313 18.59 27.67 12.52
C GLU A 313 18.97 27.88 11.05
N GLU A 314 18.03 28.47 10.32
CA GLU A 314 18.14 28.91 8.93
C GLU A 314 19.39 29.80 8.76
N ILE A 315 20.35 29.35 7.96
CA ILE A 315 21.41 30.20 7.41
C ILE A 315 21.44 29.95 5.90
N ASP A 316 21.28 31.06 5.17
CA ASP A 316 21.13 31.19 3.72
C ASP A 316 22.10 30.34 2.88
N GLU A 317 21.53 29.69 1.86
CA GLU A 317 22.23 28.97 0.79
C GLU A 317 22.65 29.93 -0.33
N GLU A 318 23.69 30.74 -0.14
CA GLU A 318 24.46 31.31 -1.27
C GLU A 318 25.95 31.32 -0.91
N ASP A 319 26.78 30.84 -1.84
CA ASP A 319 28.25 30.70 -1.76
C ASP A 319 28.81 29.55 -0.91
N VAL A 320 29.16 28.42 -1.54
CA VAL A 320 30.55 28.01 -1.80
C VAL A 320 30.53 26.82 -2.78
N VAL A 321 30.83 27.12 -4.05
CA VAL A 321 31.30 26.13 -5.02
C VAL A 321 32.81 26.28 -5.13
N MET A 322 33.60 25.32 -4.61
CA MET A 322 34.79 24.76 -5.27
C MET A 322 35.63 23.84 -4.35
N GLU A 323 36.07 22.74 -4.98
CA GLU A 323 37.28 21.94 -4.73
C GLU A 323 37.38 21.00 -3.50
N SER A 324 37.08 19.72 -3.80
CA SER A 324 37.94 18.53 -3.63
C SER A 324 38.81 18.38 -2.37
N VAL A 325 38.63 17.26 -1.64
CA VAL A 325 39.65 16.19 -1.42
C VAL A 325 38.98 14.95 -0.80
N GLN A 326 39.44 13.78 -1.27
CA GLN A 326 39.17 12.41 -0.88
C GLN A 326 38.93 12.16 0.63
N VAL A 327 37.80 11.52 0.97
CA VAL A 327 37.69 10.61 2.12
C VAL A 327 36.76 9.44 1.78
N ALA A 328 37.33 8.24 1.95
CA ALA A 328 36.74 6.91 2.10
C ALA A 328 35.33 6.60 1.53
N SER A 329 35.33 5.61 0.64
CA SER A 329 34.17 4.80 0.24
C SER A 329 33.24 4.44 1.42
N SER A 330 32.02 4.99 1.42
CA SER A 330 30.91 4.35 2.10
C SER A 330 30.31 3.28 1.18
N PRO A 331 30.00 2.07 1.68
CA PRO A 331 29.14 1.16 0.94
C PRO A 331 27.76 1.80 0.85
N GLN A 332 27.05 1.54 -0.25
CA GLN A 332 25.66 1.94 -0.43
C GLN A 332 24.84 1.68 0.86
N PRO A 333 23.83 2.50 1.19
CA PRO A 333 22.90 2.14 2.25
C PRO A 333 22.19 0.86 1.82
N THR A 334 22.71 -0.27 2.26
CA THR A 334 22.01 -1.53 2.13
C THR A 334 20.86 -1.41 3.11
N GLU A 335 19.65 -1.19 2.58
CA GLU A 335 18.44 -1.28 3.38
C GLU A 335 18.41 -2.69 3.98
N GLU A 336 18.67 -2.79 5.28
CA GLU A 336 18.67 -4.05 6.00
C GLU A 336 17.24 -4.45 6.35
N LEU A 337 17.01 -5.74 6.59
CA LEU A 337 15.73 -6.19 7.13
C LEU A 337 15.48 -5.57 8.49
N SER A 338 14.24 -5.15 8.72
CA SER A 338 13.76 -4.76 10.04
C SER A 338 13.83 -5.95 11.00
N GLU A 339 13.83 -5.68 12.31
CA GLU A 339 13.77 -6.74 13.33
C GLU A 339 12.52 -7.62 13.19
N LEU A 340 11.39 -7.00 12.82
CA LEU A 340 10.16 -7.74 12.47
C LEU A 340 10.36 -8.61 11.23
N GLY A 341 11.00 -8.08 10.18
CA GLY A 341 11.34 -8.85 8.98
C GLY A 341 12.19 -10.08 9.33
N LYS A 342 13.23 -9.92 10.15
CA LYS A 342 14.03 -11.04 10.65
C LYS A 342 13.19 -12.04 11.45
N CYS A 343 12.24 -11.57 12.26
CA CYS A 343 11.32 -12.44 13.01
C CYS A 343 10.41 -13.26 12.09
N LEU A 344 9.78 -12.61 11.10
CA LEU A 344 8.88 -13.28 10.14
C LEU A 344 9.64 -14.29 9.27
N MET A 345 10.88 -13.99 8.89
CA MET A 345 11.70 -14.86 8.04
C MET A 345 12.21 -16.13 8.75
N LYS A 346 12.10 -16.25 10.08
CA LYS A 346 12.45 -17.48 10.83
C LYS A 346 11.44 -18.62 10.64
N HIS A 347 10.19 -18.28 10.29
CA HIS A 347 9.08 -19.24 10.27
C HIS A 347 8.78 -19.71 8.85
N GLU A 348 8.79 -21.03 8.63
CA GLU A 348 8.71 -21.64 7.30
C GLU A 348 7.45 -21.27 6.51
N ASN A 349 6.31 -21.33 7.18
CA ASN A 349 5.02 -21.03 6.57
C ASN A 349 4.87 -19.56 6.14
N VAL A 350 5.59 -18.65 6.81
CA VAL A 350 5.45 -17.21 6.58
C VAL A 350 6.44 -16.73 5.52
N TYR A 351 7.72 -17.14 5.61
CA TYR A 351 8.73 -16.66 4.67
C TYR A 351 8.45 -17.13 3.24
N MET A 352 7.91 -18.35 3.06
CA MET A 352 7.53 -18.85 1.74
C MET A 352 6.41 -18.01 1.13
N SER A 353 5.34 -17.73 1.89
CA SER A 353 4.25 -16.84 1.45
C SER A 353 4.76 -15.44 1.10
N LEU A 354 5.66 -14.86 1.89
CA LEU A 354 6.25 -13.55 1.62
C LEU A 354 7.10 -13.53 0.35
N LEU A 355 7.94 -14.55 0.15
CA LEU A 355 8.75 -14.70 -1.06
C LEU A 355 7.86 -14.91 -2.29
N THR A 356 6.91 -15.83 -2.23
CA THR A 356 5.98 -16.09 -3.33
C THR A 356 5.17 -14.83 -3.66
N LEU A 357 4.69 -14.08 -2.67
CA LEU A 357 3.99 -12.82 -2.88
C LEU A 357 4.86 -11.77 -3.55
N SER A 358 6.09 -11.60 -3.07
CA SER A 358 7.02 -10.59 -3.60
C SER A 358 7.46 -10.88 -5.04
N PHE A 359 7.71 -12.14 -5.38
CA PHE A 359 8.12 -12.51 -6.74
C PHE A 359 6.95 -12.61 -7.72
N THR A 360 5.77 -13.06 -7.24
CA THR A 360 4.56 -13.07 -8.08
C THR A 360 4.12 -11.65 -8.42
N SER A 361 4.29 -10.70 -7.50
CA SER A 361 3.89 -9.31 -7.75
C SER A 361 4.65 -8.62 -8.88
N LEU A 362 5.85 -9.09 -9.21
CA LEU A 362 6.63 -8.59 -10.36
C LEU A 362 5.96 -8.89 -11.71
N SER A 363 5.06 -9.88 -11.76
CA SER A 363 4.35 -10.28 -12.97
C SER A 363 3.01 -9.55 -13.17
N TRP A 364 2.53 -8.84 -12.14
CA TRP A 364 1.27 -8.10 -12.21
C TRP A 364 1.45 -6.81 -13.00
N LYS A 365 0.46 -6.42 -13.82
CA LYS A 365 0.52 -5.24 -14.72
C LYS A 365 0.43 -3.90 -13.96
N ASP A 366 1.39 -3.63 -13.07
CA ASP A 366 1.61 -2.38 -12.35
C ASP A 366 3.11 -2.06 -12.25
N THR A 367 3.55 -1.09 -13.06
CA THR A 367 4.97 -0.73 -13.23
C THR A 367 5.57 -0.11 -11.97
N THR A 368 4.84 0.76 -11.27
CA THR A 368 5.29 1.37 -10.01
C THR A 368 5.59 0.30 -8.96
N ASN A 369 4.71 -0.69 -8.91
CA ASN A 369 4.77 -1.77 -7.95
C ASN A 369 5.92 -2.74 -8.25
N CYS A 370 6.10 -3.08 -9.53
CA CYS A 370 7.22 -3.86 -10.02
C CYS A 370 8.57 -3.19 -9.69
N HIS A 371 8.70 -1.89 -10.00
CA HIS A 371 9.90 -1.11 -9.68
C HIS A 371 10.26 -1.17 -8.19
N ARG A 372 9.29 -0.84 -7.31
CA ARG A 372 9.51 -0.75 -5.86
C ARG A 372 9.81 -2.11 -5.23
N THR A 373 9.10 -3.15 -5.65
CA THR A 373 9.29 -4.51 -5.10
C THR A 373 10.62 -5.09 -5.57
N ALA A 374 10.99 -4.89 -6.84
CA ALA A 374 12.27 -5.37 -7.38
C ALA A 374 13.48 -4.68 -6.73
N SER A 375 13.41 -3.38 -6.46
CA SER A 375 14.52 -2.61 -5.89
C SER A 375 14.68 -2.81 -4.38
N MET A 376 13.58 -2.85 -3.62
CA MET A 376 13.63 -2.80 -2.15
C MET A 376 13.37 -4.16 -1.48
N VAL A 377 12.52 -5.02 -2.07
CA VAL A 377 11.94 -6.17 -1.37
C VAL A 377 12.59 -7.49 -1.75
N CYS A 378 12.57 -7.86 -3.04
CA CYS A 378 12.82 -9.24 -3.47
C CYS A 378 14.19 -9.76 -3.05
N TRP A 379 15.26 -8.97 -3.25
CA TRP A 379 16.60 -9.39 -2.89
C TRP A 379 16.80 -9.44 -1.37
N ASN A 380 16.26 -8.47 -0.63
CA ASN A 380 16.41 -8.42 0.82
C ASN A 380 15.78 -9.63 1.50
N LEU A 381 14.58 -10.06 1.05
CA LEU A 381 13.96 -11.29 1.53
C LEU A 381 14.76 -12.54 1.11
N LEU A 382 15.09 -12.65 -0.17
CA LEU A 382 15.76 -13.84 -0.71
C LEU A 382 17.13 -14.05 -0.03
N ARG A 383 17.90 -12.99 0.20
CA ARG A 383 19.24 -13.05 0.81
C ARG A 383 19.26 -13.79 2.16
N GLN A 384 18.18 -13.72 2.95
CA GLN A 384 18.10 -14.44 4.24
C GLN A 384 18.06 -15.95 4.08
N VAL A 385 17.52 -16.44 2.97
CA VAL A 385 17.36 -17.88 2.70
C VAL A 385 18.40 -18.41 1.71
N VAL A 386 19.23 -17.56 1.11
CA VAL A 386 20.34 -17.96 0.21
C VAL A 386 21.35 -18.89 0.90
N ALA A 387 21.59 -18.72 2.20
CA ALA A 387 22.47 -19.60 2.96
C ALA A 387 21.82 -20.96 3.27
N GLY A 388 20.48 -21.03 3.27
CA GLY A 388 19.73 -22.27 3.47
C GLY A 388 19.83 -23.23 2.28
N ASN A 389 19.17 -24.39 2.42
CA ASN A 389 18.97 -25.33 1.32
C ASN A 389 17.63 -25.01 0.65
N LEU A 390 17.68 -24.27 -0.46
CA LEU A 390 16.50 -24.01 -1.29
C LEU A 390 16.31 -25.18 -2.25
N LEU A 391 15.06 -25.51 -2.54
CA LEU A 391 14.75 -26.49 -3.59
C LEU A 391 15.19 -25.92 -4.95
N PRO A 392 15.85 -26.71 -5.82
CA PRO A 392 16.24 -26.24 -7.15
C PRO A 392 15.07 -25.68 -7.96
N GLU A 393 13.89 -26.30 -7.85
CA GLU A 393 12.65 -25.82 -8.47
C GLU A 393 12.27 -24.41 -8.00
N ALA A 394 12.36 -24.12 -6.70
CA ALA A 394 12.08 -22.80 -6.16
C ALA A 394 13.07 -21.74 -6.69
N VAL A 395 14.36 -22.09 -6.79
CA VAL A 395 15.39 -21.21 -7.36
C VAL A 395 15.10 -20.88 -8.83
N THR A 396 14.75 -21.89 -9.63
CA THR A 396 14.34 -21.66 -11.02
C THR A 396 13.05 -20.84 -11.12
N TRP A 397 12.09 -21.03 -10.22
CA TRP A 397 10.85 -20.27 -10.16
C TRP A 397 11.10 -18.79 -9.84
N PHE A 398 11.93 -18.48 -8.84
CA PHE A 398 12.29 -17.08 -8.53
C PHE A 398 12.95 -16.40 -9.72
N TYR A 399 13.90 -17.08 -10.36
CA TYR A 399 14.62 -16.53 -11.50
C TYR A 399 13.71 -16.33 -12.72
N THR A 400 12.88 -17.32 -13.06
CA THR A 400 11.92 -17.21 -14.16
C THR A 400 10.87 -16.13 -13.91
N SER A 401 10.43 -15.93 -12.67
CA SER A 401 9.51 -14.84 -12.31
C SER A 401 10.12 -13.45 -12.61
N VAL A 402 11.41 -13.24 -12.33
CA VAL A 402 12.10 -11.98 -12.67
C VAL A 402 12.25 -11.82 -14.19
N LEU A 403 12.56 -12.90 -14.91
CA LEU A 403 12.65 -12.85 -16.38
C LEU A 403 11.30 -12.58 -17.04
N ARG A 404 10.21 -13.15 -16.52
CA ARG A 404 8.83 -12.84 -16.97
C ARG A 404 8.49 -11.38 -16.69
N ALA A 405 8.88 -10.85 -15.53
CA ALA A 405 8.70 -9.43 -15.22
C ALA A 405 9.47 -8.51 -16.19
N LEU A 406 10.68 -8.91 -16.63
CA LEU A 406 11.42 -8.20 -17.67
C LEU A 406 10.71 -8.25 -19.03
N GLN A 407 10.01 -9.34 -19.35
CA GLN A 407 9.21 -9.44 -20.57
C GLN A 407 7.98 -8.52 -20.52
N VAL A 408 7.33 -8.39 -19.36
CA VAL A 408 6.12 -7.57 -19.18
C VAL A 408 6.46 -6.07 -19.05
N HIS A 409 7.44 -5.71 -18.21
CA HIS A 409 7.73 -4.33 -17.82
C HIS A 409 9.02 -3.76 -18.41
N GLY A 410 9.83 -4.57 -19.09
CA GLY A 410 11.18 -4.20 -19.54
C GLY A 410 11.23 -3.02 -20.51
N GLN A 411 10.11 -2.67 -21.14
CA GLN A 411 9.95 -1.46 -21.96
C GLN A 411 10.16 -0.16 -21.16
N HIS A 412 9.90 -0.19 -19.85
CA HIS A 412 10.08 0.96 -18.97
C HIS A 412 11.47 0.92 -18.35
N GLU A 413 12.29 1.93 -18.63
CA GLU A 413 13.66 2.03 -18.08
C GLU A 413 13.69 1.96 -16.55
N ALA A 414 12.68 2.57 -15.91
CA ALA A 414 12.49 2.56 -14.46
C ALA A 414 12.34 1.15 -13.87
N CYS A 415 11.77 0.19 -14.61
CA CYS A 415 11.66 -1.22 -14.18
C CYS A 415 12.84 -2.06 -14.69
N ASN A 416 13.33 -1.76 -15.89
CA ASN A 416 14.41 -2.49 -16.55
C ASN A 416 15.67 -2.54 -15.67
N THR A 417 16.13 -1.39 -15.17
CA THR A 417 17.37 -1.33 -14.38
C THR A 417 17.27 -2.11 -13.07
N PRO A 418 16.24 -1.91 -12.22
CA PRO A 418 16.06 -2.72 -11.01
C PRO A 418 15.91 -4.21 -11.28
N LEU A 419 15.12 -4.61 -12.29
CA LEU A 419 14.92 -6.03 -12.62
C LEU A 419 16.19 -6.70 -13.14
N CYS A 420 16.98 -6.01 -13.98
CA CYS A 420 18.27 -6.52 -14.43
C CYS A 420 19.26 -6.66 -13.26
N ASN A 421 19.24 -5.70 -12.33
CA ASN A 421 20.07 -5.78 -11.12
C ASN A 421 19.63 -6.96 -10.23
N LEU A 422 18.32 -7.14 -10.04
CA LEU A 422 17.78 -8.25 -9.26
C LEU A 422 18.14 -9.60 -9.89
N ALA A 423 17.96 -9.75 -11.21
CA ALA A 423 18.36 -10.96 -11.93
C ALA A 423 19.87 -11.23 -11.78
N MET A 424 20.71 -10.20 -11.88
CA MET A 424 22.15 -10.32 -11.67
C MET A 424 22.48 -10.81 -10.26
N LEU A 425 21.88 -10.20 -9.22
CA LEU A 425 22.10 -10.58 -7.83
C LEU A 425 21.69 -12.03 -7.56
N ILE A 426 20.54 -12.46 -8.07
CA ILE A 426 20.07 -13.85 -7.94
C ILE A 426 21.05 -14.79 -8.64
N TYR A 427 21.45 -14.48 -9.87
CA TYR A 427 22.38 -15.31 -10.64
C TYR A 427 23.73 -15.43 -9.96
N GLU A 428 24.38 -14.32 -9.59
CA GLU A 428 25.72 -14.35 -8.98
C GLU A 428 25.77 -15.12 -7.66
N ASN A 429 24.73 -15.02 -6.82
CA ASN A 429 24.74 -15.61 -5.48
C ASN A 429 24.25 -17.07 -5.44
N LEU A 430 23.36 -17.48 -6.36
CA LEU A 430 22.81 -18.84 -6.38
C LEU A 430 23.47 -19.74 -7.43
N ARG A 431 24.04 -19.20 -8.51
CA ARG A 431 24.68 -19.99 -9.58
C ARG A 431 25.82 -20.92 -9.11
N PRO A 432 26.65 -20.56 -8.12
CA PRO A 432 27.68 -21.47 -7.59
C PRO A 432 27.10 -22.73 -6.92
N ARG A 433 25.85 -22.67 -6.44
CA ARG A 433 25.17 -23.79 -5.75
C ARG A 433 24.15 -24.52 -6.64
N TYR A 434 23.54 -23.82 -7.59
CA TYR A 434 22.45 -24.33 -8.44
C TYR A 434 22.80 -24.16 -9.92
N ILE A 435 23.03 -25.29 -10.61
CA ILE A 435 23.40 -25.30 -12.03
C ILE A 435 22.20 -25.06 -12.95
N GLU A 436 20.99 -25.29 -12.44
CA GLU A 436 19.72 -25.14 -13.13
C GLU A 436 19.49 -23.70 -13.62
N LEU A 437 20.07 -22.71 -12.93
CA LEU A 437 20.02 -21.30 -13.36
C LEU A 437 20.66 -21.07 -14.73
N ARG A 438 21.70 -21.83 -15.07
CA ARG A 438 22.31 -21.80 -16.39
C ARG A 438 21.35 -22.33 -17.45
N ALA A 439 20.63 -23.41 -17.15
CA ALA A 439 19.64 -23.98 -18.06
C ALA A 439 18.53 -22.95 -18.37
N VAL A 440 18.08 -22.18 -17.37
CA VAL A 440 17.13 -21.08 -17.59
C VAL A 440 17.75 -19.95 -18.43
N MET A 441 19.01 -19.56 -18.17
CA MET A 441 19.69 -18.54 -18.99
C MET A 441 19.81 -18.94 -20.46
N THR A 442 20.09 -20.22 -20.75
CA THR A 442 20.18 -20.70 -22.14
C THR A 442 18.83 -20.68 -22.89
N GLN A 443 17.70 -20.57 -22.19
CA GLN A 443 16.38 -20.44 -22.81
C GLN A 443 16.05 -19.00 -23.22
N ILE A 444 16.91 -18.02 -22.88
CA ILE A 444 16.69 -16.62 -23.25
C ILE A 444 16.89 -16.44 -24.77
N PRO A 445 15.94 -15.80 -25.48
CA PRO A 445 16.10 -15.54 -26.91
C PRO A 445 17.36 -14.72 -27.21
N ASN A 446 18.09 -15.04 -28.28
CA ASN A 446 19.26 -14.29 -28.75
C ASN A 446 20.41 -14.14 -27.71
N ILE A 447 20.56 -15.08 -26.78
CA ILE A 447 21.69 -15.07 -25.84
C ILE A 447 22.98 -15.55 -26.53
N SER A 448 24.09 -14.84 -26.31
CA SER A 448 25.41 -15.31 -26.73
C SER A 448 25.92 -16.34 -25.72
N ILE A 449 25.98 -17.60 -26.15
CA ILE A 449 26.43 -18.73 -25.32
C ILE A 449 27.89 -18.52 -24.89
N GLU A 450 28.76 -18.04 -25.78
CA GLU A 450 30.17 -17.74 -25.48
C GLU A 450 30.31 -16.65 -24.40
N ALA A 451 29.49 -15.60 -24.46
CA ALA A 451 29.50 -14.54 -23.45
C ALA A 451 28.96 -15.04 -22.10
N LEU A 452 27.97 -15.93 -22.11
CA LEU A 452 27.46 -16.60 -20.91
C LEU A 452 28.52 -17.52 -20.28
N ASP A 453 29.27 -18.26 -21.09
CA ASP A 453 30.35 -19.14 -20.63
C ASP A 453 31.48 -18.36 -19.97
N LEU A 454 31.88 -17.25 -20.58
CA LEU A 454 32.89 -16.36 -20.01
C LEU A 454 32.42 -15.72 -18.69
N TYR A 455 31.12 -15.43 -18.57
CA TYR A 455 30.54 -14.91 -17.33
C TYR A 455 30.49 -15.98 -16.22
N ASP A 456 30.04 -17.19 -16.56
CA ASP A 456 29.97 -18.33 -15.65
C ASP A 456 31.35 -18.74 -15.12
N GLN A 457 32.34 -18.86 -16.00
CA GLN A 457 33.71 -19.20 -15.61
C GLN A 457 34.27 -18.22 -14.58
N ARG A 458 33.99 -16.92 -14.76
CA ARG A 458 34.41 -15.87 -13.81
C ARG A 458 33.70 -15.92 -12.46
N LEU A 459 32.47 -16.42 -12.41
CA LEU A 459 31.73 -16.56 -11.16
C LEU A 459 32.15 -17.79 -10.35
N VAL A 460 32.58 -18.84 -11.04
CA VAL A 460 33.01 -20.10 -10.41
C VAL A 460 34.50 -20.05 -10.04
N ASP A 461 35.33 -19.29 -10.76
CA ASP A 461 36.76 -19.16 -10.48
C ASP A 461 37.02 -18.19 -9.30
N PRO A 462 37.51 -18.67 -8.14
CA PRO A 462 37.83 -17.82 -7.00
C PRO A 462 39.01 -16.84 -7.24
N ASN A 463 39.79 -17.04 -8.31
CA ASN A 463 40.93 -16.19 -8.69
C ASN A 463 40.58 -15.13 -9.77
N ALA A 464 39.32 -15.03 -10.19
CA ALA A 464 38.91 -14.08 -11.21
C ALA A 464 39.11 -12.62 -10.78
N GLN A 465 39.60 -11.77 -11.70
CA GLN A 465 39.76 -10.33 -11.48
C GLN A 465 38.40 -9.68 -11.16
N LYS A 466 38.31 -8.97 -10.04
CA LYS A 466 37.10 -8.23 -9.65
C LYS A 466 36.84 -7.10 -10.64
N VAL A 467 35.88 -7.31 -11.53
CA VAL A 467 35.39 -6.28 -12.45
C VAL A 467 34.51 -5.29 -11.67
N GLY A 468 34.70 -3.99 -11.92
CA GLY A 468 33.87 -2.95 -11.31
C GLY A 468 32.38 -3.19 -11.54
N GLU A 469 31.54 -2.94 -10.51
CA GLU A 469 30.11 -3.26 -10.50
C GLU A 469 29.35 -2.73 -11.71
N LYS A 470 29.66 -1.50 -12.15
CA LYS A 470 29.05 -0.88 -13.33
C LYS A 470 29.27 -1.72 -14.59
N LYS A 471 30.50 -2.17 -14.82
CA LYS A 471 30.87 -2.97 -15.99
C LYS A 471 30.28 -4.38 -15.93
N ARG A 472 30.15 -4.99 -14.75
CA ARG A 472 29.45 -6.27 -14.56
C ARG A 472 27.96 -6.16 -14.90
N ARG A 473 27.31 -5.12 -14.38
CA ARG A 473 25.91 -4.80 -14.66
C ARG A 473 25.64 -4.60 -16.15
N ASP A 474 26.50 -3.86 -16.84
CA ASP A 474 26.37 -3.63 -18.28
C ASP A 474 26.58 -4.91 -19.10
N GLN A 475 27.51 -5.77 -18.69
CA GLN A 475 27.72 -7.08 -19.32
C GLN A 475 26.49 -7.99 -19.14
N PHE A 476 25.95 -8.05 -17.92
CA PHE A 476 24.79 -8.88 -17.61
C PHE A 476 23.50 -8.38 -18.31
N LYS A 477 23.30 -7.05 -18.35
CA LYS A 477 22.21 -6.44 -19.11
C LYS A 477 22.21 -6.84 -20.58
N LYS A 478 23.39 -6.97 -21.21
CA LYS A 478 23.50 -7.45 -22.60
C LYS A 478 23.05 -8.90 -22.77
N LEU A 479 23.33 -9.77 -21.79
CA LEU A 479 22.87 -11.16 -21.80
C LEU A 479 21.34 -11.25 -21.71
N LEU A 480 20.71 -10.35 -20.95
CA LEU A 480 19.26 -10.32 -20.76
C LEU A 480 18.50 -9.58 -21.88
N ALA A 481 19.19 -9.00 -22.87
CA ALA A 481 18.58 -8.13 -23.86
C ALA A 481 17.40 -8.78 -24.62
N GLY A 482 17.47 -10.10 -24.86
CA GLY A 482 16.39 -10.84 -25.53
C GLY A 482 15.15 -11.12 -24.68
N THR A 483 15.21 -10.90 -23.36
CA THR A 483 14.03 -10.98 -22.46
C THR A 483 13.34 -9.63 -22.25
N ILE A 484 13.96 -8.52 -22.64
CA ILE A 484 13.40 -7.20 -22.42
C ILE A 484 12.17 -7.03 -23.33
N GLY A 485 11.00 -6.81 -22.72
CA GLY A 485 9.77 -6.50 -23.44
C GLY A 485 9.95 -5.28 -24.36
N LYS A 486 9.52 -5.42 -25.61
CA LYS A 486 9.51 -4.32 -26.59
C LYS A 486 8.19 -3.57 -26.49
N ALA A 487 8.22 -2.24 -26.56
CA ALA A 487 7.00 -1.46 -26.53
C ALA A 487 6.10 -1.75 -27.74
N LEU A 488 4.78 -1.86 -27.54
CA LEU A 488 3.78 -1.98 -28.61
C LEU A 488 3.95 -0.87 -29.67
N CYS A 489 4.21 0.35 -29.23
CA CYS A 489 4.49 1.49 -30.11
C CYS A 489 5.78 1.35 -30.95
N GLN A 490 6.69 0.45 -30.58
CA GLN A 490 7.89 0.10 -31.34
C GLN A 490 7.68 -1.12 -32.24
N GLN A 491 6.73 -2.00 -31.94
CA GLN A 491 6.38 -3.15 -32.77
C GLN A 491 5.62 -2.73 -34.04
N PHE A 492 4.77 -1.70 -33.95
CA PHE A 492 4.00 -1.17 -35.09
C PHE A 492 4.56 0.14 -35.66
N ARG A 493 5.68 0.64 -35.14
CA ARG A 493 6.37 1.78 -35.76
C ARG A 493 7.02 1.30 -37.06
N LYS A 494 6.39 1.64 -38.18
CA LYS A 494 7.14 1.86 -39.42
C LYS A 494 8.13 2.98 -39.09
N GLU A 495 9.43 2.72 -39.15
CA GLU A 495 10.46 3.73 -38.90
C GLU A 495 10.35 4.83 -39.97
N VAL A 496 9.51 5.83 -39.73
CA VAL A 496 9.48 7.06 -40.50
C VAL A 496 10.18 8.11 -39.64
N HIS A 497 11.47 8.28 -39.92
CA HIS A 497 12.29 9.31 -39.29
C HIS A 497 11.94 10.68 -39.90
N ILE A 498 10.80 11.26 -39.50
CA ILE A 498 10.44 12.62 -39.91
C ILE A 498 11.25 13.60 -39.06
N ARG A 499 12.34 14.12 -39.62
CA ARG A 499 13.29 15.02 -38.91
C ARG A 499 12.69 16.36 -38.47
N ASN A 500 11.51 16.74 -38.99
CA ASN A 500 10.95 18.09 -38.83
C ASN A 500 9.45 18.07 -38.44
N LEU A 501 9.10 17.49 -37.29
CA LEU A 501 7.79 17.74 -36.68
C LEU A 501 7.97 18.68 -35.48
N PRO A 502 7.37 19.89 -35.49
CA PRO A 502 7.34 20.74 -34.31
C PRO A 502 6.52 20.07 -33.21
N SER A 503 7.07 20.04 -31.99
CA SER A 503 6.44 19.48 -30.80
C SER A 503 5.16 20.25 -30.46
N LEU A 504 3.98 19.65 -30.67
CA LEU A 504 2.68 20.32 -30.51
C LEU A 504 2.31 20.68 -29.07
N PHE A 505 3.05 20.22 -28.05
CA PHE A 505 2.86 20.67 -26.67
C PHE A 505 4.20 20.70 -25.93
N LYS A 506 4.82 21.88 -25.83
CA LYS A 506 5.74 22.16 -24.73
C LYS A 506 4.91 22.80 -23.62
N LYS A 507 4.71 22.07 -22.51
CA LYS A 507 4.39 22.75 -21.25
C LYS A 507 5.56 23.72 -20.97
N PRO A 508 5.32 25.01 -20.71
CA PRO A 508 6.41 25.92 -20.37
C PRO A 508 7.13 25.35 -19.15
N LYS A 509 8.44 25.17 -19.25
CA LYS A 509 9.26 25.06 -18.04
C LYS A 509 9.15 26.42 -17.34
N PRO A 510 8.98 26.49 -16.02
CA PRO A 510 9.23 27.74 -15.31
C PRO A 510 10.72 28.04 -15.48
N ASP A 511 11.06 29.05 -16.28
CA ASP A 511 12.41 29.60 -16.31
C ASP A 511 12.68 30.22 -14.93
N LYS A 512 13.64 29.63 -14.22
CA LYS A 512 14.43 30.36 -13.26
C LYS A 512 15.45 31.17 -14.07
N ASP A 513 15.61 32.43 -13.70
CA ASP A 513 16.56 33.42 -14.22
C ASP A 513 16.05 34.36 -15.32
N ILE A 514 15.11 35.23 -14.94
CA ILE A 514 15.09 36.64 -15.40
C ILE A 514 14.86 37.55 -14.18
N LEU A 515 15.92 37.76 -13.42
CA LEU A 515 16.22 39.02 -12.73
C LEU A 515 17.37 39.60 -13.57
N GLU A 516 17.38 40.79 -14.14
CA GLU A 516 16.63 42.01 -13.97
C GLU A 516 16.58 42.66 -15.38
N THR A 517 15.47 43.27 -15.75
CA THR A 517 15.35 44.60 -16.38
C THR A 517 13.92 44.69 -16.91
N GLU A 518 13.28 45.83 -16.69
CA GLU A 518 11.89 46.16 -17.05
C GLU A 518 10.86 45.90 -15.93
N GLN A 519 10.77 46.90 -15.06
CA GLN A 519 9.58 47.21 -14.27
C GLN A 519 8.37 47.41 -15.21
N LEU A 520 7.69 46.34 -15.59
CA LEU A 520 6.41 46.43 -16.29
C LEU A 520 5.44 45.35 -15.79
N GLY A 521 4.37 45.81 -15.14
CA GLY A 521 3.08 45.10 -15.12
C GLY A 521 2.78 44.24 -13.89
N LEU A 522 2.33 44.89 -12.81
CA LEU A 522 1.22 44.47 -11.90
C LEU A 522 1.24 45.25 -10.59
N ALA A 523 2.40 45.73 -10.15
CA ALA A 523 2.52 46.57 -8.95
C ALA A 523 1.90 47.97 -9.11
N ALA A 524 1.78 48.48 -10.34
CA ALA A 524 1.14 49.76 -10.65
C ALA A 524 -0.40 49.74 -10.57
N LEU A 525 -1.02 48.56 -10.46
CA LEU A 525 -2.48 48.41 -10.32
C LEU A 525 -2.97 48.55 -8.86
N PHE A 526 -2.05 48.56 -7.90
CA PHE A 526 -2.35 48.62 -6.46
C PHE A 526 -1.74 49.84 -5.76
N SER A 527 -1.14 50.77 -6.52
CA SER A 527 -0.76 52.07 -5.98
C SER A 527 -2.01 52.93 -5.81
N PRO A 528 -2.25 53.51 -4.62
CA PRO A 528 -3.42 54.35 -4.40
C PRO A 528 -3.33 55.60 -5.27
N GLU A 529 -4.34 55.82 -6.12
CA GLU A 529 -4.54 57.07 -6.84
C GLU A 529 -4.64 58.21 -5.83
N ASN A 530 -3.64 59.10 -5.81
CA ASN A 530 -3.77 60.43 -5.22
C ASN A 530 -3.74 61.43 -6.38
N ASP A 531 -4.94 61.89 -6.72
CA ASP A 531 -5.33 63.17 -7.33
C ASP A 531 -4.29 63.92 -8.17
N ALA A 532 -4.58 63.99 -9.47
CA ALA A 532 -4.08 65.04 -10.35
C ALA A 532 -4.81 66.37 -10.04
N LEU A 533 -4.02 67.44 -9.91
CA LEU A 533 -4.34 68.75 -10.44
C LEU A 533 -3.81 68.86 -11.87
#